data_AF-A0A932MGG9-F1
#
_entry.id   AF-A0A932MGG9-F1
#
_cell.length_a   1.000
_cell.length_b   1.000
_cell.length_c   1.000
_cell.angle_alpha   90.00
_cell.angle_beta   90.00
_cell.angle_gamma   90.00
#
_symmetry.space_group_name_H-M   'P 1'
#
loop_
_entity.id
_entity.type
_entity.pdbx_description
1 polymer ?
#
loop_
_entity_poly.entity_id
_entity_poly.type
_entity_poly.pdbx_seq_one_letter_code
_entity_poly.pdbx_strand_id
1 'polypeptide(L)' 'MLLALDVGNTNTVIGVFDGKALLTHWRLSTRREGTRDEYA' A
#
# COMPACT_ATOMS: atom_id res chain seq x y z
N MET A 1 3.08 -13.64 -10.63
CA MET A 1 3.15 -12.59 -9.58
C MET A 1 2.47 -11.30 -10.03
N LEU A 2 1.61 -10.73 -9.19
CA LEU A 2 0.85 -9.50 -9.41
C LEU A 2 0.98 -8.59 -8.19
N LEU A 3 1.18 -7.28 -8.41
CA LEU A 3 1.16 -6.28 -7.35
C LEU A 3 -0.20 -5.58 -7.37
N ALA A 4 -0.90 -5.59 -6.24
CA ALA A 4 -2.19 -4.91 -6.06
C ALA A 4 -2.03 -3.77 -5.05
N LEU A 5 -2.64 -2.62 -5.36
CA LEU A 5 -2.71 -1.48 -4.46
C LEU A 5 -4.17 -1.12 -4.25
N ASP A 6 -4.57 -1.03 -2.99
CA ASP A 6 -5.86 -0.51 -2.56
C ASP A 6 -5.62 0.81 -1.82
N VAL A 7 -5.98 1.92 -2.47
CA VAL A 7 -5.72 3.28 -1.97
C VAL A 7 -6.99 3.83 -1.36
N GLY A 8 -7.09 3.73 -0.04
CA GLY A 8 -8.15 4.32 0.75
C GLY A 8 -7.78 5.68 1.33
N ASN A 9 -8.81 6.45 1.70
CA ASN A 9 -8.65 7.78 2.29
C ASN A 9 -7.79 7.82 3.58
N THR A 10 -7.79 6.73 4.34
CA THR A 10 -7.11 6.62 5.64
C THR A 10 -6.00 5.57 5.63
N ASN A 11 -6.05 4.60 4.72
CA ASN A 11 -5.02 3.57 4.61
C ASN A 11 -4.78 3.22 3.15
N THR A 12 -3.52 3.03 2.79
CA THR A 12 -3.11 2.39 1.54
C THR A 12 -2.63 0.98 1.86
N VAL A 13 -3.16 -0.01 1.17
CA VAL A 13 -2.75 -1.42 1.28
C VAL A 13 -2.05 -1.82 0.01
N ILE A 14 -0.87 -2.43 0.16
CA ILE A 14 -0.08 -2.96 -0.95
C ILE A 14 0.03 -4.46 -0.75
N GLY A 15 -0.31 -5.27 -1.75
CA GLY A 15 -0.27 -6.72 -1.68
C GLY A 15 0.43 -7.34 -2.88
N VAL A 16 1.28 -8.35 -2.64
CA VAL A 16 1.90 -9.16 -3.69
C VAL A 16 1.18 -10.50 -3.76
N PHE A 17 0.61 -10.78 -4.91
CA PHE A 17 -0.07 -12.04 -5.20
C PHE A 17 0.78 -12.93 -6.10
N ASP A 18 0.67 -14.23 -5.90
CA ASP A 18 1.06 -15.22 -6.90
C ASP A 18 -0.12 -16.14 -7.24
N GLY A 19 -0.61 -16.01 -8.47
CA GLY A 19 -1.90 -16.56 -8.87
C GLY A 19 -3.04 -16.04 -7.98
N LYS A 20 -3.59 -16.94 -7.15
CA LYS A 20 -4.68 -16.63 -6.20
C LYS A 20 -4.20 -16.48 -4.75
N ALA A 21 -2.92 -16.73 -4.48
CA ALA A 21 -2.37 -16.64 -3.13
C ALA A 21 -1.80 -15.24 -2.88
N LEU A 22 -2.15 -14.64 -1.73
CA LEU A 22 -1.51 -13.43 -1.24
C LEU A 22 -0.23 -13.83 -0.51
N LEU A 23 0.92 -13.47 -1.07
CA LEU A 23 2.22 -13.81 -0.49
C LEU A 23 2.59 -12.90 0.67
N THR A 24 2.31 -11.61 0.53
CA THR A 24 2.59 -10.61 1.56
C THR A 24 1.74 -9.36 1.32
N HIS A 25 1.48 -8.61 2.38
CA HIS A 25 0.87 -7.30 2.27
C HIS A 25 1.39 -6.33 3.33
N TRP A 26 1.35 -5.05 3.00
CA TRP A 26 1.68 -3.95 3.91
C TRP A 26 0.51 -2.99 3.97
N ARG A 27 0.28 -2.44 5.17
CA ARG A 27 -0.68 -1.36 5.40
C ARG A 27 0.09 -0.11 5.78
N LEU A 28 -0.04 0.92 4.95
CA LEU A 28 0.46 2.25 5.23
C LEU A 28 -0.73 3.12 5.64
N SER A 29 -0.61 3.83 6.76
CA SER A 29 -1.60 4.84 7.11
C SER A 29 -1.48 6.01 6.13
N THR A 30 -2.61 6.38 5.52
CA THR A 30 -2.70 7.54 4.63
C THR A 30 -2.64 8.79 5.51
N ARG A 31 -1.44 9.28 5.84
CA ARG A 31 -1.25 10.62 6.40
C ARG A 31 -1.51 11.65 5.31
N ARG A 32 -2.74 12.18 5.27
CA ARG A 32 -3.11 13.32 4.40
C ARG A 32 -2.37 14.62 4.73
N GLU A 33 -1.67 14.69 5.87
CA GLU A 33 -0.96 15.88 6.36
C GLU A 33 0.57 15.84 6.12
N GLY A 34 1.10 14.79 5.51
CA GLY A 34 2.53 14.73 5.15
C GLY A 34 2.80 15.53 3.88
N THR A 35 3.35 16.73 4.03
CA THR A 35 3.99 17.47 2.93
C THR A 35 5.03 16.59 2.24
N ARG A 36 5.20 16.79 0.93
CA ARG A 36 6.01 15.97 -0.02
C ARG A 36 7.48 15.71 0.38
N ASP A 37 7.98 16.33 1.45
CA ASP A 37 9.39 16.42 1.83
C ASP A 37 9.90 15.30 2.76
N GLU A 38 9.06 14.35 3.20
CA GLU A 38 9.50 13.26 4.09
C GLU A 38 10.08 12.01 3.37
N TYR A 39 10.18 12.02 2.03
CA TYR A 39 10.69 10.88 1.25
C TYR A 39 12.12 11.06 0.70
N ALA A 40 12.99 11.75 1.45
CA ALA A 40 14.41 11.93 1.11
C ALA A 40 15.28 10.76 1.61
#